data_AF-A0A8S4FDC6-F1
#
_entry.id   AF-A0A8S4FDC6-F1
#
_cell.length_a   1.000
_cell.length_b   1.000
_cell.length_c   1.000
_cell.angle_alpha   90.00
_cell.angle_beta   90.00
_cell.angle_gamma   90.00
#
_symmetry.space_group_name_H-M   'P 1'
#
loop_
_entity.id
_entity.type
_entity.pdbx_description
1 polymer ?
#
loop_
_entity_poly.entity_id
_entity_poly.type
_entity_poly.pdbx_seq_one_letter_code
_entity_poly.pdbx_strand_id
1 'polypeptide(L)'
;MIIFYFCCFVYEKKTVVKIKMAQVPVYGLASHARKVCSLYKKALRNLEMYYDRRHVYRYQAVLMRERFDQNAKIRDMRKATELLKAGEEELFLIQHPIPKKFTYSPGGVAFEREVEPPDWVLDYWHPLEKAEYPEYFKRREERKKQFIEMWEKEYGKEDPKSAHH
;
A
#
# COMPACT_ATOMS: atom_id res chain seq x y z
N MET A 1 -25.26 39.49 2.05
CA MET A 1 -25.10 38.45 3.08
C MET A 1 -24.32 37.27 2.52
N ILE A 2 -22.99 37.36 2.55
CA ILE A 2 -22.07 36.25 2.26
C ILE A 2 -21.18 36.18 3.50
N ILE A 3 -21.49 35.26 4.40
CA ILE A 3 -20.71 35.03 5.62
C ILE A 3 -19.72 33.91 5.29
N PHE A 4 -18.46 34.31 5.11
CA PHE A 4 -17.30 33.45 5.19
C PHE A 4 -17.26 32.82 6.59
N TYR A 5 -17.69 31.56 6.70
CA TYR A 5 -17.32 30.75 7.87
C TYR A 5 -15.88 30.29 7.70
N PHE A 6 -15.00 31.08 8.31
CA PHE A 6 -13.63 30.75 8.66
C PHE A 6 -13.65 29.48 9.53
N CYS A 7 -13.54 28.30 8.92
CA CYS A 7 -13.33 27.06 9.65
C CYS A 7 -11.86 27.02 10.06
N CYS A 8 -11.60 27.33 11.33
CA CYS A 8 -10.32 27.16 12.01
C CYS A 8 -9.77 25.74 11.78
N PHE A 9 -8.85 25.61 10.84
CA PHE A 9 -7.99 24.43 10.75
C PHE A 9 -6.91 24.58 11.81
N VAL A 10 -7.20 24.11 13.03
CA VAL A 10 -6.19 23.96 14.09
C VAL A 10 -5.21 22.90 13.60
N TYR A 11 -4.09 23.38 13.04
CA TYR A 11 -2.98 22.55 12.60
C TYR A 11 -2.16 22.16 13.84
N GLU A 12 -2.64 21.18 14.58
CA GLU A 12 -1.90 20.60 15.69
C GLU A 12 -0.69 19.84 15.13
N LYS A 13 0.52 20.36 15.40
CA LYS A 13 1.79 19.75 15.00
C LYS A 13 1.92 18.39 15.67
N LYS A 14 1.44 17.33 15.01
CA LYS A 14 1.78 15.96 15.37
C LYS A 14 3.29 15.83 15.29
N THR A 15 3.92 15.71 16.44
CA THR A 15 5.31 15.28 16.57
C THR A 15 5.46 14.00 15.76
N VAL A 16 6.19 14.06 14.66
CA VAL A 16 6.55 12.88 13.87
C VAL A 16 7.52 12.10 14.73
N VAL A 17 6.99 11.21 15.56
CA VAL A 17 7.78 10.12 16.13
C VAL A 17 8.29 9.34 14.93
N LYS A 18 9.57 9.54 14.58
CA LYS A 18 10.28 8.69 13.63
C LYS A 18 10.43 7.32 14.28
N ILE A 19 9.36 6.53 14.25
CA ILE A 19 9.46 5.11 14.49
C ILE A 19 10.17 4.58 13.26
N LYS A 20 11.47 4.28 13.38
CA LYS A 20 12.16 3.38 12.44
C LYS A 20 11.54 1.99 12.62
N MET A 21 10.32 1.82 12.16
CA MET A 21 9.83 0.49 11.84
C MET A 21 10.59 0.13 10.57
N ALA A 22 11.64 -0.68 10.70
CA ALA A 22 11.93 -1.62 9.63
C ALA A 22 10.56 -2.24 9.29
N GLN A 23 10.01 -1.92 8.12
CA GLN A 23 8.84 -2.58 7.59
C GLN A 23 9.28 -4.00 7.26
N VAL A 24 9.55 -4.81 8.30
CA VAL A 24 9.52 -6.24 8.16
C VAL A 24 8.07 -6.51 7.79
N PRO A 25 7.78 -6.99 6.57
CA PRO A 25 6.44 -7.38 6.25
C PRO A 25 6.15 -8.58 7.17
N VAL A 26 5.43 -8.34 8.27
CA VAL A 26 4.95 -9.41 9.15
C VAL A 26 3.83 -10.11 8.38
N TYR A 27 4.23 -10.90 7.38
CA TYR A 27 3.39 -11.77 6.57
C TYR A 27 2.86 -12.89 7.49
N GLY A 28 1.84 -12.58 8.29
CA GLY A 28 1.16 -13.60 9.09
C GLY A 28 0.35 -13.08 10.28
N LEU A 29 0.78 -11.99 10.92
CA LEU A 29 0.12 -11.48 12.14
C LEU A 29 -0.55 -10.13 11.89
N ALA A 30 -1.69 -10.15 11.18
CA ALA A 30 -2.53 -8.97 11.05
C ALA A 30 -3.34 -8.73 12.33
N SER A 31 -3.28 -7.51 12.87
CA SER A 31 -4.12 -7.10 14.00
C SER A 31 -5.61 -7.25 13.65
N HIS A 32 -6.45 -7.49 14.66
CA HIS A 32 -7.90 -7.62 14.46
C HIS A 32 -8.48 -6.39 13.74
N ALA A 33 -8.09 -5.18 14.15
CA ALA A 33 -8.48 -3.93 13.50
C ALA A 33 -8.12 -3.90 12.01
N ARG A 34 -6.92 -4.36 11.63
CA ARG A 34 -6.50 -4.44 10.22
C ARG A 34 -7.34 -5.44 9.44
N LYS A 35 -7.71 -6.58 10.04
CA LYS A 35 -8.60 -7.58 9.42
C LYS A 35 -10.00 -6.99 9.19
N VAL A 36 -10.58 -6.31 10.18
CA VAL A 36 -11.87 -5.62 10.05
C VAL A 36 -11.83 -4.55 8.95
N CYS A 37 -10.80 -3.69 8.94
CA CYS A 37 -10.63 -2.69 7.88
C CYS A 37 -10.48 -3.31 6.48
N SER A 38 -9.79 -4.46 6.38
CA SER A 38 -9.67 -5.22 5.14
C SER A 38 -11.01 -5.77 4.68
N LEU A 39 -11.77 -6.41 5.59
CA LEU A 39 -13.12 -6.92 5.33
C LEU A 39 -14.06 -5.80 4.85
N TYR A 40 -14.09 -4.67 5.56
CA TYR A 40 -14.90 -3.50 5.19
C TYR A 40 -14.54 -2.98 3.79
N LYS A 41 -13.24 -2.84 3.48
CA LYS A 41 -12.78 -2.43 2.15
C LYS A 41 -13.22 -3.42 1.07
N LYS A 42 -13.09 -4.73 1.32
CA LYS A 42 -13.51 -5.77 0.36
C LYS A 42 -15.03 -5.73 0.15
N ALA A 43 -15.81 -5.59 1.21
CA ALA A 43 -17.27 -5.50 1.14
C ALA A 43 -17.73 -4.29 0.30
N LEU A 44 -17.15 -3.10 0.52
CA LEU A 44 -17.46 -1.92 -0.30
C LEU A 44 -17.07 -2.10 -1.77
N ARG A 45 -15.92 -2.72 -2.04
CA ARG A 45 -15.51 -3.01 -3.43
C ARG A 45 -16.44 -4.01 -4.09
N ASN A 46 -16.93 -5.01 -3.36
CA ASN A 46 -17.93 -5.95 -3.85
C ASN A 46 -19.24 -5.23 -4.20
N LEU A 47 -19.74 -4.35 -3.32
CA LEU A 47 -20.93 -3.54 -3.61
C LEU A 47 -20.75 -2.67 -4.85
N GLU A 48 -19.59 -2.02 -5.02
CA GLU A 48 -19.29 -1.19 -6.19
C GLU A 48 -19.33 -1.99 -7.50
N MET A 49 -19.08 -3.31 -7.45
CA MET A 49 -19.16 -4.18 -8.61
C MET A 49 -20.60 -4.55 -8.98
N TYR A 50 -21.49 -4.70 -7.99
CA TYR A 50 -22.91 -5.00 -8.23
C TYR A 50 -23.73 -3.76 -8.62
N TYR A 51 -23.44 -2.61 -8.02
CA TYR A 51 -24.18 -1.37 -8.26
C TYR A 51 -23.42 -0.46 -9.22
N ASP A 52 -23.85 -0.44 -10.47
CA ASP A 52 -23.32 0.40 -11.54
C ASP A 52 -23.52 1.91 -11.25
N ARG A 53 -24.72 2.26 -10.79
CA ARG A 53 -25.11 3.65 -10.54
C ARG A 53 -24.54 4.16 -9.22
N ARG A 54 -23.79 5.25 -9.28
CA ARG A 54 -23.08 5.83 -8.12
C ARG A 54 -24.00 6.21 -6.96
N HIS A 55 -25.20 6.71 -7.21
CA HIS A 55 -26.14 7.09 -6.15
C HIS A 55 -26.68 5.87 -5.39
N VAL A 56 -27.00 4.78 -6.10
CA VAL A 56 -27.43 3.51 -5.49
C VAL A 56 -26.30 2.90 -4.69
N TYR A 57 -25.09 2.84 -5.25
CA TYR A 57 -23.91 2.39 -4.53
C TYR A 57 -23.67 3.19 -3.24
N ARG A 58 -23.76 4.53 -3.30
CA ARG A 58 -23.57 5.39 -2.13
C ARG A 58 -24.55 5.09 -1.01
N TYR A 59 -25.82 4.90 -1.34
CA TYR A 59 -26.84 4.51 -0.37
C TYR A 59 -26.48 3.18 0.32
N GLN A 60 -26.14 2.16 -0.48
CA GLN A 60 -25.77 0.84 0.03
C GLN A 60 -24.47 0.86 0.86
N ALA A 61 -23.50 1.69 0.48
CA ALA A 61 -22.26 1.87 1.22
C ALA A 61 -22.49 2.48 2.61
N VAL A 62 -23.46 3.40 2.75
CA VAL A 62 -23.85 3.98 4.04
C VAL A 62 -24.53 2.92 4.91
N LEU A 63 -25.46 2.12 4.36
CA LEU A 63 -26.07 1.01 5.10
C LEU A 63 -25.05 -0.02 5.57
N MET A 64 -24.07 -0.36 4.72
CA MET A 64 -22.97 -1.23 5.14
C MET A 64 -22.14 -0.59 6.26
N ARG A 65 -21.84 0.72 6.17
CA ARG A 65 -21.11 1.39 7.23
C ARG A 65 -21.86 1.35 8.57
N GLU A 66 -23.18 1.56 8.54
CA GLU A 66 -24.03 1.46 9.71
C GLU A 66 -23.97 0.06 10.35
N ARG A 67 -24.03 -1.02 9.55
CA ARG A 67 -23.87 -2.41 10.03
C ARG A 67 -22.54 -2.63 10.77
N PHE A 68 -21.45 -2.05 10.28
CA PHE A 68 -20.14 -2.13 10.95
C PHE A 68 -20.09 -1.26 12.22
N ASP A 69 -20.67 -0.06 12.19
CA ASP A 69 -20.67 0.86 13.32
C ASP A 69 -21.53 0.33 14.49
N GLN A 70 -22.63 -0.39 14.21
CA GLN A 70 -23.44 -1.09 15.23
C GLN A 70 -22.60 -2.10 16.05
N ASN A 71 -21.63 -2.76 15.42
CA ASN A 71 -20.77 -3.77 16.04
C ASN A 71 -19.41 -3.22 16.52
N ALA A 72 -19.16 -1.92 16.38
CA ALA A 72 -17.85 -1.32 16.68
C ALA A 72 -17.51 -1.27 18.18
N LYS A 73 -18.52 -1.28 19.07
CA LYS A 73 -18.36 -1.11 20.52
C LYS A 73 -18.29 -2.44 21.31
N ILE A 74 -18.09 -3.57 20.62
CA ILE A 74 -18.00 -4.88 21.27
C ILE A 74 -16.65 -5.00 22.00
N ARG A 75 -16.70 -5.20 23.33
CA ARG A 75 -15.50 -5.33 24.18
C ARG A 75 -14.94 -6.76 24.21
N ASP A 76 -15.79 -7.75 23.97
CA ASP A 76 -15.40 -9.16 23.99
C ASP A 76 -14.74 -9.56 22.67
N MET A 77 -13.45 -9.88 22.73
CA MET A 77 -12.66 -10.25 21.56
C MET A 77 -13.12 -11.57 20.93
N ARG A 78 -13.69 -12.52 21.69
CA ARG A 78 -14.15 -13.80 21.14
C ARG A 78 -15.31 -13.58 20.17
N LYS A 79 -16.31 -12.82 20.63
CA LYS A 79 -17.45 -12.40 19.81
C LYS A 79 -17.01 -11.58 18.59
N ALA A 80 -16.06 -10.66 18.77
CA ALA A 80 -15.54 -9.87 17.66
C ALA A 80 -14.86 -10.75 16.59
N THR A 81 -14.13 -11.81 16.99
CA THR A 81 -13.54 -12.76 16.04
C THR A 81 -14.58 -13.65 15.35
N GLU A 82 -15.62 -14.06 16.06
CA GLU A 82 -16.73 -14.84 15.48
C GLU A 82 -17.49 -14.02 14.43
N LEU A 83 -17.81 -12.76 14.75
CA LEU A 83 -18.47 -11.83 13.81
C LEU A 83 -17.61 -11.56 12.57
N LEU A 84 -16.30 -11.43 12.76
CA LEU A 84 -15.37 -11.27 11.63
C LEU A 84 -15.40 -12.49 10.73
N LYS A 85 -15.36 -13.69 11.30
CA LYS A 85 -15.43 -14.95 10.54
C LYS A 85 -16.75 -15.07 9.78
N ALA A 86 -17.87 -14.79 10.45
CA ALA A 86 -19.19 -14.78 9.81
C ALA A 86 -19.29 -13.75 8.67
N GLY A 87 -18.69 -12.56 8.84
CA GLY A 87 -18.64 -11.55 7.78
C GLY A 87 -17.75 -11.94 6.60
N GLU A 88 -16.65 -12.66 6.84
CA GLU A 88 -15.81 -13.24 5.77
C GLU A 88 -16.55 -14.34 5.00
N GLU A 89 -17.32 -15.19 5.69
CA GLU A 89 -18.17 -16.20 5.09
C GLU A 89 -19.30 -15.57 4.25
N GLU A 90 -20.01 -14.57 4.78
CA GLU A 90 -21.04 -13.81 4.05
C GLU A 90 -20.46 -13.18 2.78
N LEU A 91 -19.28 -12.54 2.90
CA LEU A 91 -18.61 -11.92 1.76
C LEU A 91 -18.20 -12.95 0.70
N PHE A 92 -17.72 -14.13 1.11
CA PHE A 92 -17.33 -15.20 0.20
C PHE A 92 -18.52 -15.72 -0.62
N LEU A 93 -19.69 -15.85 0.01
CA LEU A 93 -20.91 -16.30 -0.67
C LEU A 93 -21.47 -15.26 -1.64
N ILE A 94 -21.37 -13.97 -1.31
CA ILE A 94 -21.96 -12.86 -2.08
C ILE A 94 -20.93 -12.21 -3.03
N GLN A 95 -19.72 -12.75 -3.14
CA GLN A 95 -18.69 -12.13 -3.99
C GLN A 95 -19.11 -12.12 -5.47
N HIS A 96 -18.87 -10.99 -6.14
CA HIS A 96 -19.13 -10.91 -7.58
C HIS A 96 -18.21 -11.89 -8.32
N PRO A 97 -18.75 -12.73 -9.24
CA PRO A 97 -17.94 -13.68 -10.02
C PRO A 97 -16.81 -13.05 -10.86
N ILE A 98 -16.93 -11.77 -11.25
CA ILE A 98 -15.96 -11.05 -12.07
C ILE A 98 -15.62 -9.76 -11.33
N PRO A 99 -14.65 -9.80 -10.40
CA PRO A 99 -14.34 -8.63 -9.62
C PRO A 99 -13.62 -7.57 -10.45
N LYS A 100 -14.12 -6.33 -10.40
CA LYS A 100 -13.45 -5.18 -11.01
C LYS A 100 -12.11 -4.87 -10.32
N LYS A 101 -11.01 -4.99 -11.07
CA LYS A 101 -9.67 -4.57 -10.65
C LYS A 101 -9.29 -3.24 -11.29
N PHE A 102 -8.41 -2.49 -10.63
CA PHE A 102 -7.83 -1.30 -11.25
C PHE A 102 -6.83 -1.71 -12.32
N THR A 103 -6.66 -0.86 -13.33
CA THR A 103 -5.86 -1.15 -14.53
C THR A 103 -4.46 -1.67 -14.21
N TYR A 104 -3.73 -0.98 -13.33
CA TYR A 104 -2.35 -1.30 -12.96
C TYR A 104 -2.23 -2.08 -11.63
N SER A 105 -3.36 -2.46 -11.02
CA SER A 105 -3.31 -3.31 -9.83
C SER A 105 -3.13 -4.78 -10.22
N PRO A 106 -2.61 -5.64 -9.33
CA PRO A 106 -2.51 -7.08 -9.59
C PRO A 106 -3.85 -7.67 -10.05
N GLY A 107 -3.84 -8.36 -11.19
CA GLY A 107 -5.03 -8.91 -11.86
C GLY A 107 -5.85 -7.89 -12.67
N GLY A 108 -5.33 -6.67 -12.86
CA GLY A 108 -5.86 -5.68 -13.79
C GLY A 108 -5.40 -5.90 -15.23
N VAL A 109 -6.08 -5.26 -16.18
CA VAL A 109 -5.85 -5.44 -17.63
C VAL A 109 -4.47 -4.92 -18.09
N ALA A 110 -3.87 -3.99 -17.36
CA ALA A 110 -2.57 -3.41 -17.68
C ALA A 110 -1.54 -3.64 -16.55
N PHE A 111 -1.77 -4.65 -15.71
CA PHE A 111 -0.80 -5.04 -14.68
C PHE A 111 0.49 -5.53 -15.34
N GLU A 112 1.62 -4.97 -14.94
CA GLU A 112 2.96 -5.31 -15.47
C GLU A 112 3.04 -5.25 -17.01
N ARG A 113 2.24 -4.37 -17.63
CA ARG A 113 2.29 -4.17 -19.08
C ARG A 113 3.65 -3.60 -19.53
N GLU A 114 4.22 -2.74 -18.71
CA GLU A 114 5.54 -2.15 -18.91
C GLU A 114 6.47 -2.70 -17.83
N VAL A 115 7.55 -3.34 -18.26
CA VAL A 115 8.57 -3.91 -17.38
C VAL A 115 9.78 -3.00 -17.47
N GLU A 116 10.02 -2.24 -16.42
CA GLU A 116 11.21 -1.40 -16.31
C GLU A 116 12.44 -2.28 -16.04
N PRO A 117 13.46 -2.27 -16.91
CA PRO A 117 14.68 -3.04 -16.67
C PRO A 117 15.40 -2.51 -15.44
N PRO A 118 16.07 -3.36 -14.65
CA PRO A 118 16.77 -2.91 -13.48
C PRO A 118 17.98 -2.04 -13.86
N ASP A 119 18.28 -1.02 -13.04
CA ASP A 119 19.29 0.01 -13.36
C ASP A 119 20.68 -0.57 -13.69
N TRP A 120 21.07 -1.67 -13.05
CA TRP A 120 22.37 -2.31 -13.26
C TRP A 120 22.60 -2.82 -14.70
N VAL A 121 21.54 -2.97 -15.52
CA VAL A 121 21.67 -3.36 -16.93
C VAL A 121 22.53 -2.35 -17.71
N LEU A 122 22.46 -1.07 -17.35
CA LEU A 122 23.25 0.00 -17.96
C LEU A 122 24.76 -0.12 -17.72
N ASP A 123 25.18 -0.94 -16.75
CA ASP A 123 26.61 -1.18 -16.49
C ASP A 123 27.26 -2.06 -17.54
N TYR A 124 26.47 -2.92 -18.19
CA TYR A 124 26.93 -3.84 -19.22
C TYR A 124 27.02 -3.22 -20.62
N TRP A 125 26.58 -1.97 -20.80
CA TRP A 125 26.64 -1.26 -22.09
C TRP A 125 28.07 -1.09 -22.59
N HIS A 126 28.26 -1.15 -23.91
CA HIS A 126 29.57 -0.97 -24.52
C HIS A 126 30.06 0.48 -24.31
N PRO A 127 31.37 0.74 -24.10
CA PRO A 127 31.87 2.10 -23.86
C PRO A 127 31.48 3.13 -24.93
N LEU A 128 31.33 2.70 -26.19
CA LEU A 128 30.86 3.57 -27.27
C LEU A 128 29.40 4.02 -27.07
N GLU A 129 28.52 3.14 -26.60
CA GLU A 129 27.12 3.46 -26.30
C GLU A 129 27.03 4.38 -25.07
N LYS A 130 27.92 4.18 -24.09
CA LYS A 130 28.02 5.08 -22.93
C LYS A 130 28.52 6.47 -23.32
N ALA A 131 29.43 6.54 -24.28
CA ALA A 131 30.00 7.81 -24.77
C ALA A 131 28.97 8.70 -25.48
N GLU A 132 27.86 8.13 -25.97
CA GLU A 132 26.74 8.89 -26.52
C GLU A 132 26.02 9.75 -25.45
N TYR A 133 26.04 9.31 -24.18
CA TYR A 133 25.34 9.97 -23.07
C TYR A 133 26.26 10.38 -21.91
N PRO A 134 27.27 11.25 -22.14
CA PRO A 134 28.32 11.54 -21.17
C PRO A 134 27.81 12.17 -19.86
N GLU A 135 26.87 13.11 -19.95
CA GLU A 135 26.29 13.79 -18.78
C GLU A 135 25.38 12.89 -17.93
N TYR A 136 24.78 11.87 -18.53
CA TYR A 136 23.96 10.91 -17.81
C TYR A 136 24.85 9.95 -17.00
N PHE A 137 25.86 9.36 -17.65
CA PHE A 137 26.78 8.41 -17.00
C PHE A 137 27.64 9.10 -15.93
N LYS A 138 28.08 10.35 -16.13
CA LYS A 138 28.78 11.13 -15.09
C LYS A 138 27.95 11.26 -13.81
N ARG A 139 26.69 11.71 -13.94
CA ARG A 139 25.76 11.83 -12.80
C ARG A 139 25.41 10.48 -12.17
N ARG A 140 25.41 9.40 -12.95
CA ARG A 140 25.16 8.05 -12.44
C ARG A 140 26.32 7.56 -11.57
N GLU A 141 27.57 7.76 -11.99
CA GLU A 141 28.74 7.40 -11.19
C GLU A 141 28.83 8.20 -9.88
N GLU A 142 28.46 9.48 -9.89
CA GLU A 142 28.32 10.28 -8.66
C GLU A 142 27.28 9.68 -7.71
N ARG A 143 26.09 9.27 -8.22
CA ARG A 143 25.04 8.64 -7.41
C ARG A 143 25.45 7.28 -6.84
N LYS A 144 26.22 6.48 -7.58
CA LYS A 144 26.75 5.20 -7.09
C LYS A 144 27.68 5.41 -5.90
N LYS A 145 28.58 6.40 -5.96
CA LYS A 145 29.46 6.76 -4.84
C LYS A 145 28.66 7.18 -3.60
N GLN A 146 27.66 8.05 -3.80
CA GLN A 146 26.76 8.47 -2.72
C GLN A 146 26.00 7.28 -2.10
N PHE A 147 25.58 6.31 -2.91
CA PHE A 147 24.92 5.11 -2.41
C PHE A 147 25.86 4.26 -1.54
N ILE A 148 27.11 4.06 -1.96
CA ILE A 148 28.11 3.32 -1.18
C ILE A 148 28.41 4.04 0.14
N GLU A 149 28.63 5.36 0.11
CA GLU A 149 28.86 6.17 1.32
C GLU A 149 27.67 6.10 2.30
N MET A 150 26.45 6.15 1.78
CA MET A 150 25.22 6.01 2.58
C MET A 150 25.09 4.62 3.18
N TRP A 151 25.41 3.57 2.41
CA TRP A 151 25.38 2.17 2.86
C TRP A 151 26.41 1.91 3.97
N GLU A 152 27.67 2.30 3.76
CA GLU A 152 28.74 2.16 4.77
C GLU A 152 28.40 2.91 6.07
N LYS A 153 27.70 4.04 5.96
CA LYS A 153 27.25 4.82 7.11
C LYS A 153 26.09 4.16 7.88
N GLU A 154 25.15 3.52 7.18
CA GLU A 154 23.97 2.91 7.80
C GLU A 154 24.25 1.52 8.37
N TYR A 155 25.03 0.71 7.66
CA TYR A 155 25.24 -0.70 7.96
C TYR A 155 26.69 -1.04 8.36
N GLY A 156 27.63 -0.10 8.22
CA GLY A 156 29.05 -0.35 8.42
C GLY A 156 29.71 -0.97 7.19
N LYS A 157 31.01 -1.25 7.28
CA LYS A 157 31.73 -2.00 6.25
C LYS A 157 31.45 -3.49 6.44
N GLU A 158 31.36 -4.22 5.34
CA GLU A 158 31.21 -5.67 5.38
C GLU A 158 32.37 -6.31 6.13
N ASP A 159 32.05 -7.23 7.04
CA ASP A 159 33.08 -7.98 7.74
C ASP A 159 33.82 -8.87 6.72
N PRO A 160 35.16 -8.90 6.69
CA PRO A 160 35.91 -9.70 5.72
C PRO A 160 35.65 -11.22 5.84
N LYS A 161 35.01 -11.67 6.92
CA LYS A 161 34.61 -13.07 7.14
C LYS A 161 33.29 -13.45 6.45
N SER A 162 32.42 -12.50 6.13
CA SER A 162 31.12 -12.78 5.48
C SER A 162 31.23 -12.99 3.97
N ALA A 163 32.38 -12.70 3.35
CA ALA A 163 32.61 -12.85 1.91
C ALA A 163 32.82 -14.30 1.44
N HIS A 164 32.89 -15.27 2.37
CA HIS A 164 33.26 -16.67 2.12
C HIS A 164 32.13 -17.69 2.37
N HIS A 165 30.87 -17.26 2.42
CA HIS A 165 29.73 -18.16 2.60
C HIS A 165 28.83 -18.21 1.36
#